data_AF-A0A7S2TT33-F1
#
_entry.id   AF-A0A7S2TT33-F1
#
_cell.length_a   1.000
_cell.length_b   1.000
_cell.length_c   1.000
_cell.angle_alpha   90.00
_cell.angle_beta   90.00
_cell.angle_gamma   90.00
#
_symmetry.space_group_name_H-M   'P 1'
#
loop_
_entity.id
_entity.type
_entity.pdbx_description
1 polymer ?
#
loop_
_entity_poly.entity_id
_entity_poly.type
_entity_poly.pdbx_seq_one_letter_code
_entity_poly.pdbx_strand_id
1 'polypeptide(L)'
;KKEEEEKKKKKECGGDEDDSDDDMFDTSSPSKVNKGAEGTTSSSNQAAGAAGKKQGSSKVDDESFTDLEGYYIFRPGDVLNGRFFATSKQGRGTFSTVLRVVDKADGDKERVIKVIRNNEYMKKKSLEEMHKLVLLTSKDPEGKRNCVRLFSHFEQRGHLCMVFEPMLMNLREYISKRGGRPLEITDVQSMGFQLLRALSLCKRCDLIHADLKPDNLLIGMDRKTVKLSDFGSSFCRTEIMRTNNGVFATSMI
;
A
#
# COMPACT_ATOMS: atom_id res chain seq x y z
N LYS A 1 27.53 -51.22 13.91
CA LYS A 1 28.92 -51.29 14.45
C LYS A 1 29.47 -49.88 14.41
N LYS A 2 29.58 -49.24 15.60
CA LYS A 2 30.12 -47.90 15.89
C LYS A 2 29.36 -46.75 15.19
N GLU A 3 28.83 -45.72 15.82
CA GLU A 3 28.89 -45.21 17.19
C GLU A 3 27.59 -44.40 17.39
N GLU A 4 26.78 -44.81 18.37
CA GLU A 4 25.91 -43.90 19.12
C GLU A 4 26.80 -43.19 20.13
N GLU A 5 26.97 -41.88 20.02
CA GLU A 5 27.13 -40.92 21.14
C GLU A 5 27.55 -39.55 20.58
N GLU A 6 26.56 -38.67 20.36
CA GLU A 6 26.70 -37.32 20.90
C GLU A 6 25.32 -36.72 21.21
N LYS A 7 24.99 -36.86 22.48
CA LYS A 7 23.84 -36.27 23.16
C LYS A 7 24.09 -34.77 23.41
N LYS A 8 22.97 -34.04 23.41
CA LYS A 8 22.61 -32.98 24.37
C LYS A 8 23.33 -31.61 24.28
N LYS A 9 22.55 -30.62 23.81
CA LYS A 9 22.15 -29.39 24.53
C LYS A 9 21.18 -28.64 23.59
N LYS A 10 20.02 -28.09 23.96
CA LYS A 10 19.29 -27.95 25.22
C LYS A 10 17.91 -27.36 24.86
N LYS A 11 16.85 -27.91 25.46
CA LYS A 11 15.69 -27.25 26.13
C LYS A 11 15.00 -26.04 25.45
N GLU A 12 13.72 -26.12 25.11
CA GLU A 12 12.54 -25.92 26.00
C GLU A 12 12.43 -24.52 26.62
N CYS A 13 11.40 -23.79 26.18
CA CYS A 13 10.47 -22.91 26.92
C CYS A 13 9.27 -22.72 25.96
N GLY A 14 8.00 -23.05 26.23
CA GLY A 14 7.31 -23.28 27.51
C GLY A 14 6.88 -21.95 28.14
N GLY A 15 5.56 -21.70 28.14
CA GLY A 15 4.90 -20.79 29.11
C GLY A 15 4.20 -19.57 28.52
N ASP A 16 2.89 -19.53 28.73
CA ASP A 16 1.98 -18.39 28.59
C ASP A 16 2.38 -17.21 29.48
N GLU A 17 1.97 -16.00 29.10
CA GLU A 17 1.64 -14.92 30.05
C GLU A 17 0.73 -13.91 29.35
N ASP A 18 -0.51 -13.85 29.86
CA ASP A 18 -1.44 -12.73 29.72
C ASP A 18 -0.81 -11.49 30.34
N ASP A 19 -0.87 -10.35 29.63
CA ASP A 19 -0.70 -9.03 30.24
C ASP A 19 -1.89 -8.16 29.81
N SER A 20 -2.89 -8.19 30.68
CA SER A 20 -3.81 -7.09 30.95
C SER A 20 -3.09 -6.00 31.75
N ASP A 21 -3.50 -4.76 31.49
CA ASP A 21 -3.33 -3.53 32.28
C ASP A 21 -2.39 -2.50 31.63
N ASP A 22 -2.99 -1.37 31.23
CA ASP A 22 -2.53 -0.03 31.57
C ASP A 22 -3.56 1.01 31.10
N ASP A 23 -4.51 1.31 32.01
CA ASP A 23 -5.30 2.54 32.05
C ASP A 23 -4.39 3.71 32.44
N MET A 24 -4.24 4.73 31.61
CA MET A 24 -3.92 6.10 32.04
C MET A 24 -4.10 7.09 30.90
N PHE A 25 -5.17 7.89 30.91
CA PHE A 25 -5.05 9.35 30.99
C PHE A 25 -6.42 10.01 31.21
N ASP A 26 -6.59 10.53 32.42
CA ASP A 26 -7.57 11.53 32.81
C ASP A 26 -6.97 12.93 32.54
N THR A 27 -7.81 13.86 32.06
CA THR A 27 -8.00 15.24 32.56
C THR A 27 -8.24 16.31 31.49
N SER A 28 -9.42 16.91 31.60
CA SER A 28 -9.73 18.34 31.46
C SER A 28 -9.59 19.08 30.11
N SER A 29 -10.76 19.42 29.55
CA SER A 29 -11.09 20.66 28.80
C SER A 29 -10.85 21.94 29.66
N PRO A 30 -11.13 23.22 29.24
CA PRO A 30 -11.77 23.71 27.99
C PRO A 30 -11.27 25.09 27.44
N SER A 31 -11.94 25.55 26.36
CA SER A 31 -12.22 26.98 25.97
C SER A 31 -11.23 27.63 24.99
N LYS A 32 -11.57 28.53 24.05
CA LYS A 32 -12.79 29.18 23.51
C LYS A 32 -12.34 30.11 22.34
N VAL A 33 -13.17 30.25 21.29
CA VAL A 33 -13.54 31.52 20.55
C VAL A 33 -12.43 32.23 19.72
N ASN A 34 -12.57 32.60 18.42
CA ASN A 34 -13.40 33.66 17.78
C ASN A 34 -13.22 33.56 16.23
N LYS A 35 -14.24 33.53 15.35
CA LYS A 35 -14.95 34.61 14.61
C LYS A 35 -14.14 35.70 13.87
N GLY A 36 -14.47 35.87 12.58
CA GLY A 36 -14.23 37.05 11.70
C GLY A 36 -14.15 36.61 10.23
N ALA A 37 -15.19 36.69 9.38
CA ALA A 37 -15.88 37.83 8.76
C ALA A 37 -15.20 38.37 7.46
N GLU A 38 -15.87 38.07 6.34
CA GLU A 38 -16.19 38.86 5.12
C GLU A 38 -15.14 39.71 4.37
N GLY A 39 -15.25 39.69 3.03
CA GLY A 39 -14.61 40.67 2.14
C GLY A 39 -14.61 40.32 0.64
N THR A 40 -15.71 40.61 -0.04
CA THR A 40 -15.91 41.00 -1.47
C THR A 40 -14.69 41.68 -2.13
N THR A 41 -14.39 41.65 -3.44
CA THR A 41 -15.23 41.98 -4.62
C THR A 41 -14.41 41.80 -5.93
N SER A 42 -15.06 41.27 -6.98
CA SER A 42 -15.05 41.68 -8.41
C SER A 42 -13.77 42.11 -9.16
N SER A 43 -13.46 41.46 -10.30
CA SER A 43 -13.79 41.98 -11.66
C SER A 43 -12.95 41.34 -12.80
N SER A 44 -13.69 40.81 -13.78
CA SER A 44 -13.49 40.77 -15.25
C SER A 44 -12.11 40.93 -15.88
N ASN A 45 -11.77 40.03 -16.82
CA ASN A 45 -11.65 40.39 -18.24
C ASN A 45 -11.69 39.16 -19.18
N GLN A 46 -12.45 39.32 -20.27
CA GLN A 46 -12.54 38.43 -21.43
C GLN A 46 -11.38 38.69 -22.40
N ALA A 47 -10.97 37.69 -23.18
CA ALA A 47 -10.77 37.81 -24.63
C ALA A 47 -10.44 36.45 -25.27
N ALA A 48 -11.10 36.19 -26.39
CA ALA A 48 -10.94 35.05 -27.28
C ALA A 48 -9.73 35.20 -28.23
N GLY A 49 -9.22 34.08 -28.75
CA GLY A 49 -8.24 34.05 -29.82
C GLY A 49 -8.08 32.63 -30.38
N ALA A 50 -8.45 32.45 -31.64
CA ALA A 50 -8.64 31.16 -32.31
C ALA A 50 -7.39 30.65 -33.07
N ALA A 51 -7.41 29.33 -33.27
CA ALA A 51 -6.94 28.57 -34.44
C ALA A 51 -5.44 28.57 -34.83
N GLY A 52 -4.88 27.35 -34.82
CA GLY A 52 -3.61 26.99 -35.46
C GLY A 52 -3.45 25.47 -35.59
N LYS A 53 -4.25 24.85 -36.47
CA LYS A 53 -4.18 23.43 -36.84
C LYS A 53 -2.86 23.15 -37.57
N LYS A 54 -2.03 22.23 -37.06
CA LYS A 54 -1.09 21.45 -37.88
C LYS A 54 -1.26 19.98 -37.55
N GLN A 55 -1.98 19.29 -38.44
CA GLN A 55 -2.09 17.85 -38.51
C GLN A 55 -0.73 17.28 -38.93
N GLY A 56 -0.02 16.68 -37.99
CA GLY A 56 0.95 15.62 -38.28
C GLY A 56 0.32 14.32 -37.83
N SER A 57 -0.42 13.65 -38.74
CA SER A 57 -0.96 12.31 -38.49
C SER A 57 0.20 11.31 -38.55
N SER A 58 0.99 11.27 -37.48
CA SER A 58 1.83 10.12 -37.19
C SER A 58 0.84 9.02 -36.77
N LYS A 59 0.67 8.00 -37.61
CA LYS A 59 -0.01 6.77 -37.21
C LYS A 59 0.75 6.23 -36.01
N VAL A 60 0.26 6.51 -34.81
CA VAL A 60 0.73 5.86 -33.59
C VAL A 60 0.22 4.43 -33.67
N ASP A 61 1.11 3.46 -33.56
CA ASP A 61 0.78 2.05 -33.55
C ASP A 61 -0.31 1.80 -32.50
N ASP A 62 -1.53 1.52 -32.96
CA ASP A 62 -2.76 1.32 -32.17
C ASP A 62 -2.68 0.06 -31.26
N GLU A 63 -1.59 -0.68 -31.38
CA GLU A 63 -1.24 -1.92 -30.67
C GLU A 63 -0.37 -1.68 -29.42
N SER A 64 0.10 -0.44 -29.15
CA SER A 64 0.88 -0.21 -27.93
C SER A 64 -0.03 -0.23 -26.70
N PHE A 65 0.24 -1.16 -25.78
CA PHE A 65 -0.40 -1.25 -24.46
C PHE A 65 0.33 -0.43 -23.40
N THR A 66 1.37 0.29 -23.80
CA THR A 66 2.27 1.05 -22.94
C THR A 66 2.41 2.47 -23.48
N ASP A 67 2.27 3.49 -22.62
CA ASP A 67 2.47 4.88 -23.02
C ASP A 67 3.97 5.23 -23.16
N LEU A 68 4.29 6.42 -23.68
CA LEU A 68 5.69 6.88 -23.85
C LEU A 68 6.45 6.97 -22.53
N GLU A 69 5.74 7.11 -21.41
CA GLU A 69 6.33 7.09 -20.09
C GLU A 69 6.54 5.67 -19.58
N GLY A 70 5.98 4.63 -20.19
CA GLY A 70 6.10 3.25 -19.73
C GLY A 70 4.94 2.79 -18.85
N TYR A 71 3.85 3.54 -18.72
CA TYR A 71 2.66 3.11 -17.97
C TYR A 71 1.74 2.26 -18.83
N TYR A 72 1.05 1.32 -18.18
CA TYR A 72 0.02 0.54 -18.83
C TYR A 72 -1.18 1.43 -19.23
N ILE A 73 -1.59 1.32 -20.48
CA ILE A 73 -2.76 2.01 -21.04
C ILE A 73 -3.99 1.13 -20.78
N PHE A 74 -4.80 1.54 -19.80
CA PHE A 74 -6.07 0.87 -19.50
C PHE A 74 -7.06 1.03 -20.65
N ARG A 75 -7.60 -0.10 -21.14
CA ARG A 75 -8.73 -0.12 -22.08
C ARG A 75 -9.91 -0.84 -21.40
N PRO A 76 -11.13 -0.27 -21.38
CA PRO A 76 -12.30 -0.96 -20.85
C PRO A 76 -12.51 -2.31 -21.53
N GLY A 77 -12.71 -3.37 -20.73
CA GLY A 77 -12.85 -4.74 -21.25
C GLY A 77 -11.55 -5.52 -21.41
N ASP A 78 -10.39 -4.93 -21.08
CA ASP A 78 -9.11 -5.64 -21.04
C ASP A 78 -9.19 -6.89 -20.16
N VAL A 79 -8.66 -8.00 -20.67
CA VAL A 79 -8.48 -9.24 -19.89
C VAL A 79 -6.99 -9.44 -19.62
N LEU A 80 -6.59 -9.33 -18.35
CA LEU A 80 -5.23 -9.58 -17.91
C LEU A 80 -5.06 -11.06 -17.52
N ASN A 81 -3.95 -11.65 -17.93
CA ASN A 81 -3.58 -13.05 -17.71
C ASN A 81 -4.68 -14.05 -18.13
N GLY A 82 -5.49 -13.72 -19.14
CA GLY A 82 -6.63 -14.52 -19.58
C GLY A 82 -7.74 -14.74 -18.53
N ARG A 83 -7.68 -14.02 -17.39
CA ARG A 83 -8.47 -14.32 -16.18
C ARG A 83 -9.11 -13.09 -15.55
N PHE A 84 -8.38 -11.99 -15.49
CA PHE A 84 -8.78 -10.79 -14.76
C PHE A 84 -9.42 -9.80 -15.71
N PHE A 85 -10.74 -9.65 -15.64
CA PHE A 85 -11.48 -8.70 -16.45
C PHE A 85 -11.40 -7.29 -15.82
N ALA A 86 -10.76 -6.34 -16.50
CA ALA A 86 -10.56 -5.00 -15.98
C ALA A 86 -11.84 -4.16 -16.07
N THR A 87 -12.35 -3.73 -14.92
CA THR A 87 -13.62 -2.98 -14.82
C THR A 87 -13.39 -1.49 -14.82
N SER A 88 -12.36 -1.00 -14.11
CA SER A 88 -12.07 0.43 -14.03
C SER A 88 -10.62 0.71 -13.62
N LYS A 89 -10.13 1.89 -13.97
CA LYS A 89 -8.87 2.43 -13.46
C LYS A 89 -9.13 3.09 -12.10
N GLN A 90 -8.52 2.55 -11.04
CA GLN A 90 -8.64 3.10 -9.68
C GLN A 90 -7.66 4.25 -9.44
N GLY A 91 -6.48 4.23 -10.07
CA GLY A 91 -5.50 5.30 -9.90
C GLY A 91 -4.25 5.16 -10.76
N ARG A 92 -3.41 6.20 -10.73
CA ARG A 92 -2.04 6.22 -11.27
C ARG A 92 -1.13 6.78 -10.18
N GLY A 93 -0.13 6.03 -9.78
CA GLY A 93 0.95 6.51 -8.91
C GLY A 93 2.25 6.66 -9.70
N THR A 94 3.31 7.13 -9.04
CA THR A 94 4.65 7.30 -9.66
C THR A 94 5.23 6.01 -10.25
N PHE A 95 4.79 4.86 -9.72
CA PHE A 95 5.40 3.55 -10.02
C PHE A 95 4.47 2.62 -10.81
N SER A 96 3.17 2.92 -10.89
CA SER A 96 2.20 1.95 -11.39
C SER A 96 0.86 2.56 -11.78
N THR A 97 0.11 1.82 -12.59
CA THR A 97 -1.33 2.00 -12.80
C THR A 97 -2.08 0.98 -11.95
N VAL A 98 -3.11 1.41 -11.23
CA VAL A 98 -3.93 0.53 -10.38
C VAL A 98 -5.29 0.32 -11.03
N LEU A 99 -5.67 -0.93 -11.24
CA LEU A 99 -6.92 -1.34 -11.88
C LEU A 99 -7.80 -2.11 -10.89
N ARG A 100 -9.10 -1.85 -10.92
CA ARG A 100 -10.10 -2.78 -10.38
C ARG A 100 -10.43 -3.81 -11.44
N VAL A 101 -10.50 -5.06 -11.01
CA VAL A 101 -10.76 -6.19 -11.90
C VAL A 101 -11.71 -7.19 -11.24
N VAL A 102 -12.35 -8.00 -12.07
CA VAL A 102 -13.12 -9.17 -11.67
C VAL A 102 -12.34 -10.42 -12.05
N ASP A 103 -12.10 -11.28 -11.08
CA ASP A 103 -11.42 -12.55 -11.29
C ASP A 103 -12.40 -13.61 -11.79
N LYS A 104 -12.37 -13.88 -13.10
CA LYS A 104 -13.27 -14.84 -13.74
C LYS A 104 -13.04 -16.29 -13.32
N ALA A 105 -11.84 -16.63 -12.85
CA ALA A 105 -11.55 -18.00 -12.43
C ALA A 105 -11.86 -18.27 -10.94
N ASP A 106 -12.08 -17.22 -10.15
CA ASP A 106 -12.42 -17.32 -8.72
C ASP A 106 -13.84 -16.77 -8.46
N GLY A 107 -14.81 -17.21 -9.29
CA GLY A 107 -16.23 -16.93 -9.10
C GLY A 107 -16.59 -15.45 -9.14
N ASP A 108 -16.00 -14.70 -10.08
CA ASP A 108 -16.25 -13.26 -10.27
C ASP A 108 -15.93 -12.38 -9.05
N LYS A 109 -14.99 -12.81 -8.20
CA LYS A 109 -14.56 -11.99 -7.06
C LYS A 109 -13.81 -10.74 -7.52
N GLU A 110 -14.08 -9.63 -6.83
CA GLU A 110 -13.34 -8.40 -7.03
C GLU A 110 -11.89 -8.52 -6.55
N ARG A 111 -10.98 -7.95 -7.35
CA ARG A 111 -9.55 -7.83 -7.06
C ARG A 111 -9.04 -6.46 -7.50
N VAL A 112 -7.85 -6.12 -7.04
CA VAL A 112 -7.11 -4.94 -7.49
C VAL A 112 -5.80 -5.41 -8.10
N ILE A 113 -5.44 -4.88 -9.28
CA ILE A 113 -4.15 -5.16 -9.91
C ILE A 113 -3.31 -3.88 -9.95
N LYS A 114 -2.15 -3.93 -9.31
CA LYS A 114 -1.08 -2.92 -9.44
C LYS A 114 -0.23 -3.33 -10.65
N VAL A 115 -0.36 -2.62 -11.76
CA VAL A 115 0.41 -2.82 -12.99
C VAL A 115 1.63 -1.90 -12.95
N ILE A 116 2.81 -2.49 -12.71
CA ILE A 116 4.06 -1.76 -12.55
C ILE A 116 4.47 -1.15 -13.89
N ARG A 117 4.97 0.09 -13.85
CA ARG A 117 5.52 0.78 -15.01
C ARG A 117 6.61 -0.08 -15.67
N ASN A 118 6.59 -0.19 -17.00
CA ASN A 118 7.59 -0.92 -17.78
C ASN A 118 8.91 -0.13 -17.77
N ASN A 119 9.65 -0.29 -16.67
CA ASN A 119 10.93 0.33 -16.39
C ASN A 119 11.70 -0.61 -15.46
N GLU A 120 12.90 -1.03 -15.87
CA GLU A 120 13.68 -2.04 -15.16
C GLU A 120 13.96 -1.69 -13.69
N TYR A 121 14.24 -0.42 -13.38
CA TYR A 121 14.45 0.02 -12.00
C TYR A 121 13.17 -0.14 -11.16
N MET A 122 12.01 0.26 -11.71
CA MET A 122 10.73 0.11 -11.04
C MET A 122 10.33 -1.35 -10.89
N LYS A 123 10.60 -2.18 -11.91
CA LYS A 123 10.38 -3.63 -11.87
C LYS A 123 11.20 -4.27 -10.75
N LYS A 124 12.51 -3.98 -10.68
CA LYS A 124 13.39 -4.48 -9.62
C LYS A 124 12.88 -4.11 -8.21
N LYS A 125 12.57 -2.83 -7.98
CA LYS A 125 12.03 -2.37 -6.69
C LYS A 125 10.71 -3.07 -6.34
N SER A 126 9.84 -3.27 -7.33
CA SER A 126 8.55 -3.93 -7.13
C SER A 126 8.68 -5.44 -6.87
N LEU A 127 9.70 -6.11 -7.42
CA LEU A 127 10.01 -7.50 -7.07
C LEU A 127 10.48 -7.64 -5.62
N GLU A 128 11.29 -6.70 -5.13
CA GLU A 128 11.69 -6.66 -3.72
C GLU A 128 10.47 -6.43 -2.80
N GLU A 129 9.58 -5.49 -3.15
CA GLU A 129 8.30 -5.29 -2.45
C GLU A 129 7.46 -6.57 -2.44
N MET A 130 7.33 -7.23 -3.60
CA MET A 130 6.58 -8.46 -3.78
C MET A 130 7.08 -9.58 -2.86
N HIS A 131 8.39 -9.80 -2.77
CA HIS A 131 8.94 -10.83 -1.88
C HIS A 131 8.58 -10.59 -0.41
N LYS A 132 8.58 -9.33 0.03
CA LYS A 132 8.19 -8.95 1.41
C LYS A 132 6.70 -9.20 1.64
N LEU A 133 5.85 -8.87 0.67
CA LEU A 133 4.41 -9.15 0.71
C LEU A 133 4.09 -10.65 0.73
N VAL A 134 4.84 -11.46 -0.04
CA VAL A 134 4.72 -12.93 -0.01
C VAL A 134 5.08 -13.46 1.37
N LEU A 135 6.19 -12.99 1.97
CA LEU A 135 6.59 -13.36 3.32
C LEU A 135 5.49 -13.01 4.35
N LEU A 136 4.98 -11.78 4.33
CA LEU A 136 3.92 -11.34 5.23
C LEU A 136 2.66 -12.20 5.08
N THR A 137 2.25 -12.49 3.85
CA THR A 137 1.07 -13.32 3.57
C THR A 137 1.27 -14.76 4.08
N SER A 138 2.49 -15.32 3.95
CA SER A 138 2.80 -16.66 4.47
C SER A 138 2.76 -16.74 6.01
N LYS A 139 3.04 -15.62 6.69
CA LYS A 139 3.00 -15.49 8.16
C LYS A 139 1.65 -15.00 8.70
N ASP A 140 0.68 -14.81 7.82
CA ASP A 140 -0.73 -14.51 8.12
C ASP A 140 -1.70 -15.29 7.22
N PRO A 141 -1.78 -16.64 7.34
CA PRO A 141 -2.67 -17.45 6.49
C PRO A 141 -4.14 -17.03 6.59
N GLU A 142 -4.58 -16.67 7.80
CA GLU A 142 -5.94 -16.24 8.12
C GLU A 142 -6.27 -14.83 7.61
N GLY A 143 -5.27 -14.03 7.19
CA GLY A 143 -5.48 -12.68 6.67
C GLY A 143 -5.96 -11.67 7.73
N LYS A 144 -5.65 -11.92 9.01
CA LYS A 144 -6.17 -11.11 10.11
C LYS A 144 -5.16 -10.09 10.62
N ARG A 145 -3.92 -10.02 10.11
CA ARG A 145 -2.87 -9.16 10.66
C ARG A 145 -2.81 -7.76 10.05
N ASN A 146 -3.86 -7.30 9.38
CA ASN A 146 -3.97 -5.90 8.91
C ASN A 146 -2.82 -5.43 7.99
N CYS A 147 -2.07 -6.33 7.34
CA CYS A 147 -1.26 -5.99 6.17
C CYS A 147 -2.07 -6.27 4.90
N VAL A 148 -1.87 -5.48 3.85
CA VAL A 148 -2.52 -5.72 2.56
C VAL A 148 -2.07 -7.06 1.99
N ARG A 149 -3.05 -7.87 1.57
CA ARG A 149 -2.80 -9.22 1.08
C ARG A 149 -2.51 -9.22 -0.41
N LEU A 150 -1.37 -9.78 -0.76
CA LEU A 150 -1.02 -10.15 -2.14
C LEU A 150 -1.55 -11.57 -2.40
N PHE A 151 -2.43 -11.72 -3.39
CA PHE A 151 -2.96 -13.02 -3.79
C PHE A 151 -2.07 -13.74 -4.81
N SER A 152 -1.59 -13.01 -5.81
CA SER A 152 -0.76 -13.56 -6.88
C SER A 152 -0.02 -12.46 -7.61
N HIS A 153 0.91 -12.84 -8.49
CA HIS A 153 1.57 -11.94 -9.42
C HIS A 153 1.76 -12.64 -10.77
N PHE A 154 1.94 -11.87 -11.83
CA PHE A 154 2.24 -12.36 -13.16
C PHE A 154 2.92 -11.26 -13.98
N GLU A 155 3.50 -11.62 -15.13
CA GLU A 155 4.01 -10.65 -16.09
C GLU A 155 3.18 -10.70 -17.37
N GLN A 156 2.86 -9.53 -17.91
CA GLN A 156 2.13 -9.41 -19.18
C GLN A 156 2.57 -8.14 -19.90
N ARG A 157 2.89 -8.27 -21.21
CA ARG A 157 3.25 -7.13 -22.09
C ARG A 157 4.38 -6.25 -21.51
N GLY A 158 5.37 -6.88 -20.86
CA GLY A 158 6.51 -6.20 -20.22
C GLY A 158 6.22 -5.57 -18.85
N HIS A 159 4.99 -5.66 -18.35
CA HIS A 159 4.63 -5.15 -17.03
C HIS A 159 4.57 -6.27 -15.99
N LEU A 160 5.15 -6.04 -14.81
CA LEU A 160 4.86 -6.84 -13.62
C LEU A 160 3.47 -6.44 -13.08
N CYS A 161 2.62 -7.43 -12.83
CA CYS A 161 1.27 -7.24 -12.32
C CYS A 161 1.13 -7.94 -10.98
N MET A 162 0.70 -7.21 -9.96
CA MET A 162 0.50 -7.73 -8.60
C MET A 162 -0.99 -7.66 -8.24
N VAL A 163 -1.57 -8.79 -7.84
CA VAL A 163 -3.00 -8.95 -7.56
C VAL A 163 -3.23 -8.90 -6.06
N PHE A 164 -4.00 -7.90 -5.62
CA PHE A 164 -4.29 -7.62 -4.23
C PHE A 164 -5.77 -7.79 -3.90
N GLU A 165 -6.04 -7.84 -2.59
CA GLU A 165 -7.39 -7.64 -2.08
C GLU A 165 -7.95 -6.24 -2.40
N PRO A 166 -9.27 -6.12 -2.63
CA PRO A 166 -9.88 -4.85 -2.93
C PRO A 166 -9.98 -3.97 -1.68
N MET A 167 -9.42 -2.76 -1.77
CA MET A 167 -9.53 -1.72 -0.75
C MET A 167 -10.34 -0.54 -1.28
N LEU A 168 -10.98 0.21 -0.38
CA LEU A 168 -11.84 1.33 -0.75
C LEU A 168 -11.02 2.53 -1.23
N MET A 169 -10.15 3.04 -0.36
CA MET A 169 -9.28 4.20 -0.58
C MET A 169 -8.18 4.25 0.49
N ASN A 170 -7.21 5.16 0.38
CA ASN A 170 -6.26 5.40 1.48
C ASN A 170 -6.86 6.34 2.55
N LEU A 171 -6.28 6.34 3.75
CA LEU A 171 -6.76 7.09 4.91
C LEU A 171 -6.72 8.61 4.66
N ARG A 172 -5.72 9.09 3.92
CA ARG A 172 -5.65 10.50 3.52
C ARG A 172 -6.90 10.92 2.74
N GLU A 173 -7.23 10.19 1.68
CA GLU A 173 -8.40 10.44 0.85
C GLU A 173 -9.70 10.31 1.66
N TYR A 174 -9.77 9.33 2.56
CA TYR A 174 -10.91 9.12 3.45
C TYR A 174 -11.18 10.35 4.33
N ILE A 175 -10.14 10.92 4.94
CA ILE A 175 -10.24 12.14 5.75
C ILE A 175 -10.61 13.35 4.87
N SER A 176 -9.98 13.50 3.70
CA SER A 176 -10.28 14.59 2.76
C SER A 176 -11.75 14.57 2.31
N LYS A 177 -12.31 13.39 2.01
CA LYS A 177 -13.72 13.23 1.61
C LYS A 177 -14.72 13.58 2.73
N ARG A 178 -14.30 13.57 4.00
CA ARG A 178 -15.12 14.06 5.12
C ARG A 178 -15.08 15.58 5.28
N GLY A 179 -14.41 16.30 4.38
CA GLY A 179 -14.18 17.74 4.46
C GLY A 179 -13.08 18.10 5.46
N GLY A 180 -12.12 17.19 5.69
CA GLY A 180 -11.05 17.39 6.68
C GLY A 180 -11.52 17.34 8.14
N ARG A 181 -12.77 16.92 8.39
CA ARG A 181 -13.29 16.77 9.75
C ARG A 181 -12.51 15.67 10.50
N PRO A 182 -12.15 15.91 11.77
CA PRO A 182 -11.51 14.89 12.61
C PRO A 182 -12.33 13.60 12.68
N LEU A 183 -11.64 12.48 12.80
CA LEU A 183 -12.27 11.19 13.10
C LEU A 183 -12.71 11.16 14.56
N GLU A 184 -13.73 10.38 14.85
CA GLU A 184 -14.14 10.12 16.24
C GLU A 184 -13.00 9.39 16.98
N ILE A 185 -12.82 9.67 18.27
CA ILE A 185 -11.73 9.08 19.05
C ILE A 185 -11.79 7.54 19.06
N THR A 186 -13.01 6.99 19.07
CA THR A 186 -13.25 5.54 19.01
C THR A 186 -12.77 4.93 17.70
N ASP A 187 -12.98 5.63 16.57
CA ASP A 187 -12.45 5.22 15.27
C ASP A 187 -10.92 5.28 15.27
N VAL A 188 -10.34 6.37 15.79
CA VAL A 188 -8.87 6.53 15.88
C VAL A 188 -8.23 5.41 16.71
N GLN A 189 -8.81 5.09 17.86
CA GLN A 189 -8.36 3.99 18.72
C GLN A 189 -8.44 2.64 18.01
N SER A 190 -9.57 2.36 17.35
CA SER A 190 -9.76 1.13 16.58
C SER A 190 -8.75 1.00 15.42
N MET A 191 -8.53 2.09 14.68
CA MET A 191 -7.54 2.13 13.60
C MET A 191 -6.11 1.97 14.12
N GLY A 192 -5.80 2.59 15.26
CA GLY A 192 -4.51 2.47 15.95
C GLY A 192 -4.21 1.02 16.35
N PHE A 193 -5.17 0.34 16.96
CA PHE A 193 -5.03 -1.07 17.33
C PHE A 193 -4.78 -1.97 16.11
N GLN A 194 -5.52 -1.75 15.02
CA GLN A 194 -5.33 -2.48 13.76
C GLN A 194 -3.95 -2.23 13.15
N LEU A 195 -3.45 -0.99 13.19
CA LEU A 195 -2.09 -0.66 12.74
C LEU A 195 -1.03 -1.35 13.59
N LEU A 196 -1.17 -1.34 14.92
CA LEU A 196 -0.26 -2.04 15.83
C LEU A 196 -0.23 -3.55 15.55
N ARG A 197 -1.37 -4.14 15.18
CA ARG A 197 -1.45 -5.55 14.78
C ARG A 197 -0.66 -5.84 13.49
N ALA A 198 -0.69 -4.93 12.53
CA ALA A 198 0.14 -4.99 11.33
C ALA A 198 1.64 -4.87 11.65
N LEU A 199 2.00 -3.91 12.49
CA LEU A 199 3.39 -3.72 12.92
C LEU A 199 3.93 -4.91 13.74
N SER A 200 3.08 -5.56 14.52
CA SER A 200 3.41 -6.81 15.23
C SER A 200 3.72 -7.95 14.25
N LEU A 201 3.00 -8.07 13.13
CA LEU A 201 3.38 -9.01 12.07
C LEU A 201 4.72 -8.63 11.44
N CYS A 202 4.92 -7.35 11.08
CA CYS A 202 6.20 -6.89 10.52
C CYS A 202 7.38 -7.23 11.45
N LYS A 203 7.24 -6.99 12.76
CA LYS A 203 8.25 -7.35 13.77
C LYS A 203 8.58 -8.84 13.77
N ARG A 204 7.57 -9.73 13.68
CA ARG A 204 7.78 -11.20 13.59
C ARG A 204 8.45 -11.65 12.30
N CYS A 205 8.42 -10.82 11.26
CA CYS A 205 9.12 -11.06 10.00
C CYS A 205 10.46 -10.32 9.91
N ASP A 206 10.94 -9.71 11.02
CA ASP A 206 12.12 -8.84 11.06
C ASP A 206 12.10 -7.72 10.00
N LEU A 207 10.90 -7.23 9.67
CA LEU A 207 10.68 -6.22 8.64
C LEU A 207 10.36 -4.86 9.26
N ILE A 208 11.05 -3.82 8.81
CA ILE A 208 10.79 -2.42 9.19
C ILE A 208 10.14 -1.72 7.99
N HIS A 209 8.95 -1.13 8.18
CA HIS A 209 8.19 -0.49 7.09
C HIS A 209 8.85 0.78 6.52
N ALA A 210 9.44 1.60 7.41
CA ALA A 210 10.14 2.86 7.12
C ALA A 210 9.35 4.02 6.48
N ASP A 211 8.11 3.80 5.99
CA ASP A 211 7.28 4.87 5.39
C ASP A 211 5.83 4.84 5.91
N LEU A 212 5.62 5.07 7.21
CA LEU A 212 4.28 5.12 7.81
C LEU A 212 3.66 6.51 7.62
N LYS A 213 2.60 6.58 6.82
CA LYS A 213 1.83 7.80 6.56
C LYS A 213 0.38 7.47 6.16
N PRO A 214 -0.56 8.42 6.25
CA PRO A 214 -1.95 8.19 5.88
C PRO A 214 -2.16 7.70 4.43
N ASP A 215 -1.27 8.05 3.51
CA ASP A 215 -1.29 7.59 2.11
C ASP A 215 -1.06 6.06 1.98
N ASN A 216 -0.34 5.47 2.94
CA ASN A 216 0.04 4.05 2.95
C ASN A 216 -0.89 3.18 3.84
N LEU A 217 -1.90 3.79 4.46
CA LEU A 217 -2.94 3.10 5.22
C LEU A 217 -4.21 3.00 4.36
N LEU A 218 -4.65 1.79 4.07
CA LEU A 218 -5.81 1.51 3.23
C LEU A 218 -7.04 1.22 4.07
N ILE A 219 -8.15 1.84 3.70
CA ILE A 219 -9.47 1.63 4.31
C ILE A 219 -10.19 0.51 3.56
N GLY A 220 -10.70 -0.47 4.31
CA GLY A 220 -11.49 -1.58 3.78
C GLY A 220 -12.84 -1.13 3.24
N MET A 221 -13.50 -2.00 2.48
CA MET A 221 -14.83 -1.72 1.92
C MET A 221 -15.91 -1.49 2.99
N ASP A 222 -15.71 -2.07 4.18
CA ASP A 222 -16.55 -1.89 5.36
C ASP A 222 -16.37 -0.53 6.07
N ARG A 223 -15.37 0.27 5.65
CA ARG A 223 -14.95 1.55 6.24
C ARG A 223 -14.47 1.45 7.70
N LYS A 224 -14.28 0.24 8.23
CA LYS A 224 -13.86 -0.03 9.61
C LYS A 224 -12.50 -0.71 9.67
N THR A 225 -12.18 -1.47 8.64
CA THR A 225 -10.90 -2.16 8.52
C THR A 225 -9.82 -1.19 8.02
N VAL A 226 -8.65 -1.20 8.67
CA VAL A 226 -7.43 -0.52 8.18
C VAL A 226 -6.38 -1.56 7.85
N LYS A 227 -5.71 -1.41 6.71
CA LYS A 227 -4.58 -2.25 6.33
C LYS A 227 -3.35 -1.44 5.94
N LEU A 228 -2.19 -1.86 6.42
CA LEU A 228 -0.90 -1.30 6.05
C LEU A 228 -0.48 -1.79 4.65
N SER A 229 0.03 -0.88 3.83
CA SER A 229 0.45 -1.12 2.44
C SER A 229 1.72 -0.34 2.10
N ASP A 230 2.24 -0.55 0.89
CA ASP A 230 3.47 0.05 0.35
C ASP A 230 4.75 -0.34 1.10
N PHE A 231 5.15 -1.59 0.90
CA PHE A 231 6.39 -2.13 1.45
C PHE A 231 7.61 -1.83 0.56
N GLY A 232 7.49 -0.92 -0.41
CA GLY A 232 8.56 -0.60 -1.36
C GLY A 232 9.77 0.09 -0.73
N SER A 233 9.59 0.72 0.44
CA SER A 233 10.67 1.37 1.22
C SER A 233 11.11 0.55 2.44
N SER A 234 10.46 -0.59 2.68
CA SER A 234 10.76 -1.43 3.84
C SER A 234 12.06 -2.19 3.69
N PHE A 235 12.71 -2.56 4.79
CA PHE A 235 13.97 -3.31 4.80
C PHE A 235 14.02 -4.31 5.95
N CYS A 236 14.82 -5.35 5.78
CA CYS A 236 15.01 -6.37 6.81
C CYS A 236 15.97 -5.84 7.88
N ARG A 237 15.66 -6.07 9.16
CA ARG A 237 16.48 -5.61 10.29
C ARG A 237 17.94 -6.09 10.18
N THR A 238 18.16 -7.29 9.66
CA THR A 238 19.51 -7.85 9.45
C THR A 238 20.32 -7.10 8.38
N GLU A 239 19.69 -6.40 7.44
CA GLU A 239 20.40 -5.60 6.43
C GLU A 239 21.12 -4.42 7.10
N ILE A 240 20.51 -3.80 8.12
CA ILE A 240 21.14 -2.76 8.94
C ILE A 240 22.33 -3.32 9.72
N MET A 241 22.21 -4.54 10.26
CA MET A 241 23.30 -5.15 11.03
C MET A 241 24.48 -5.54 10.13
N ARG A 242 24.23 -5.91 8.87
CA ARG A 242 25.31 -6.19 7.90
C ARG A 242 26.07 -4.94 7.48
N THR A 243 25.40 -3.79 7.34
CA THR A 243 26.08 -2.50 7.11
C THR A 243 26.86 -2.04 8.34
N ASN A 244 26.48 -2.47 9.55
CA ASN A 244 27.19 -2.14 10.79
C ASN A 244 28.54 -2.86 10.98
N ASN A 245 28.91 -3.81 10.10
CA ASN A 245 30.27 -4.37 10.07
C ASN A 245 31.21 -3.61 9.11
N GLY A 246 30.80 -2.46 8.58
CA GLY A 246 31.66 -1.61 7.76
C GLY A 246 31.05 -0.24 7.48
N VAL A 247 31.50 0.75 8.25
CA VAL A 247 31.39 2.22 8.05
C VAL A 247 30.12 2.91 8.61
N PHE A 248 30.38 3.88 9.49
CA PHE A 248 29.47 4.71 10.30
C PHE A 248 28.43 5.52 9.51
N ALA A 249 27.29 5.79 10.16
CA ALA A 249 26.70 7.13 10.19
C ALA A 249 25.83 7.32 11.45
N THR A 250 26.47 7.89 12.47
CA THR A 250 25.85 8.68 13.53
C THR A 250 25.17 9.89 12.88
N SER A 251 23.83 9.91 12.81
CA SER A 251 23.03 11.14 12.77
C SER A 251 21.55 10.78 12.86
N MET A 252 21.01 10.79 14.08
CA MET A 252 19.65 11.22 14.44
C MET A 252 19.56 11.18 15.98
N ILE A 253 20.20 12.18 16.61
CA ILE A 253 19.59 12.91 17.73
C ILE A 253 19.17 14.25 17.13
#